data_AF-A0A5P1EMM3-F1
#
_entry.id   AF-A0A5P1EMM3-F1
#
_cell.length_a   1.000
_cell.length_b   1.000
_cell.length_c   1.000
_cell.angle_alpha   90.00
_cell.angle_beta   90.00
_cell.angle_gamma   90.00
#
_symmetry.space_group_name_H-M   'P 1'
#
loop_
_entity.id
_entity.type
_entity.pdbx_description
1 polymer ?
#
loop_
_entity_poly.entity_id
_entity_poly.type
_entity_poly.pdbx_seq_one_letter_code
_entity_poly.pdbx_strand_id
1 'polypeptide(L)'
;MWRLQEIPASWRLTSYWRGSCVGENDSVIIMTHEPNWLLDWYWNSNSGINVSHLIRDYLKGRCKLRMAGDLHHYMRHSCVNSDKPVHVQHLLVNGCGGAFLHPTHVFKHFNTFCGNSYKSEVTYPSFDDSSRIALGNILKFRKKNWQFDVIGGFIYFILVFSMFPQCNVFNILIDESWSGRLKSFFSTMQSAFMFMIEHSYVSFIGFLMLILCSYSFVPTKLSRKRRAMLGILHVSAHMAAALILMLLLELAIDMCIRNRLLATSGYHTLYEWYRSIENEHFPDPTGLRTRIEKWTFGLYPACVKYLMSAFDVPEVMAVNRRNICKKGMESLSRGAAIIYYASLFLYFWVLSTPVVSLVPKDWKLDPEWDAEPKQPLQPSYLRRFPSKWRASNSPDPVNSVRIVDHFVIQQSPRNPIT
;
A
#
# COMPACT_ATOMS: atom_id res chain seq x y z
N MET A 1 10.07 -46.01 -6.10
CA MET A 1 11.32 -46.48 -6.74
C MET A 1 11.61 -45.53 -7.90
N TRP A 2 12.47 -44.52 -7.70
CA TRP A 2 12.80 -43.53 -8.73
C TRP A 2 14.05 -43.99 -9.49
N ARG A 3 13.93 -44.17 -10.80
CA ARG A 3 15.00 -44.66 -11.68
C ARG A 3 15.76 -43.45 -12.24
N LEU A 4 17.07 -43.40 -12.03
CA LEU A 4 17.93 -42.41 -12.69
C LEU A 4 17.86 -42.63 -14.21
N GLN A 5 17.60 -41.57 -14.97
CA GLN A 5 17.83 -41.57 -16.42
C GLN A 5 19.25 -41.09 -16.70
N GLU A 6 19.91 -41.73 -17.65
CA GLU A 6 21.28 -41.40 -18.03
C GLU A 6 21.33 -40.08 -18.82
N ILE A 7 22.35 -39.26 -18.55
CA ILE A 7 22.58 -37.99 -19.24
C ILE A 7 23.61 -38.24 -20.36
N PRO A 8 23.35 -37.82 -21.62
CA PRO A 8 24.25 -38.09 -22.74
C PRO A 8 25.68 -37.55 -22.57
N ALA A 9 26.67 -38.36 -22.97
CA ALA A 9 28.10 -38.15 -22.69
C ALA A 9 28.79 -36.98 -23.43
N SER A 10 28.04 -36.11 -24.11
CA SER A 10 28.56 -34.98 -24.90
C SER A 10 28.80 -33.70 -24.09
N TRP A 11 28.15 -33.52 -22.93
CA TRP A 11 28.28 -32.32 -22.09
C TRP A 11 29.52 -32.34 -21.16
N ARG A 12 30.71 -32.47 -21.75
CA ARG A 12 31.98 -32.38 -21.00
C ARG A 12 32.31 -30.94 -20.60
N LEU A 13 31.76 -30.48 -19.47
CA LEU A 13 32.24 -29.29 -18.77
C LEU A 13 33.62 -29.54 -18.16
N THR A 14 34.68 -29.28 -18.93
CA THR A 14 36.07 -29.33 -18.46
C THR A 14 36.43 -28.09 -17.66
N SER A 15 36.00 -28.02 -16.39
CA SER A 15 36.37 -26.95 -15.45
C SER A 15 36.55 -27.47 -14.02
N TYR A 16 37.80 -27.83 -13.69
CA TYR A 16 38.39 -27.92 -12.35
C TYR A 16 37.45 -28.11 -11.13
N TRP A 17 37.06 -29.37 -10.89
CA TRP A 17 36.75 -29.85 -9.55
C TRP A 17 37.55 -31.12 -9.26
N ARG A 18 38.70 -30.99 -8.59
CA ARG A 18 39.23 -32.12 -7.81
C ARG A 18 38.29 -32.29 -6.62
N GLY A 19 37.64 -33.45 -6.53
CA GLY A 19 36.61 -33.73 -5.52
C GLY A 19 37.18 -33.86 -4.12
N SER A 20 37.43 -32.73 -3.45
CA SER A 20 37.64 -32.68 -2.01
C SER A 20 36.32 -32.94 -1.30
N CYS A 21 36.08 -34.18 -0.87
CA CYS A 21 34.99 -34.48 0.05
C CYS A 21 35.20 -33.72 1.37
N VAL A 22 34.12 -33.25 2.00
CA VAL A 22 34.18 -32.62 3.33
C VAL A 22 34.66 -33.67 4.33
N GLY A 23 35.84 -33.44 4.92
CA GLY A 23 36.47 -34.33 5.88
C GLY A 23 35.68 -34.45 7.19
N GLU A 24 36.00 -35.48 7.98
CA GLU A 24 35.28 -35.76 9.22
C GLU A 24 35.45 -34.63 10.26
N ASN A 25 36.60 -33.96 10.28
CA ASN A 25 36.95 -32.90 11.24
C ASN A 25 36.78 -31.47 10.67
N ASP A 26 36.34 -31.34 9.41
CA ASP A 26 36.20 -30.06 8.74
C ASP A 26 35.12 -29.19 9.41
N SER A 27 35.43 -27.90 9.58
CA SER A 27 34.46 -26.89 9.96
C SER A 27 33.63 -26.47 8.75
N VAL A 28 32.31 -26.62 8.85
CA VAL A 28 31.36 -26.48 7.73
C VAL A 28 30.66 -25.13 7.78
N ILE A 29 30.48 -24.53 6.60
CA ILE A 29 29.59 -23.38 6.38
C ILE A 29 28.39 -23.86 5.57
N ILE A 30 27.18 -23.56 6.03
CA ILE A 30 25.94 -23.84 5.30
C ILE A 30 25.41 -22.53 4.72
N MET A 31 25.05 -22.56 3.43
CA MET A 31 24.38 -21.47 2.73
C MET A 31 23.00 -21.95 2.28
N THR A 32 21.92 -21.27 2.68
CA THR A 32 20.55 -21.52 2.20
C THR A 32 19.96 -20.25 1.56
N HIS A 33 18.92 -20.36 0.73
CA HIS A 33 18.24 -19.18 0.21
C HIS A 33 17.46 -18.47 1.33
N GLU A 34 16.51 -19.18 1.93
CA GLU A 34 15.65 -18.70 3.02
C GLU A 34 16.34 -18.88 4.39
N PRO A 35 16.21 -17.90 5.32
CA PRO A 35 16.70 -18.03 6.70
C PRO A 35 15.67 -18.78 7.55
N ASN A 36 15.44 -20.08 7.24
CA ASN A 36 14.35 -20.85 7.85
C ASN A 36 14.38 -20.84 9.39
N TRP A 37 15.55 -20.78 10.03
CA TRP A 37 15.64 -20.71 11.51
C TRP A 37 14.93 -19.48 12.10
N LEU A 38 14.94 -18.35 11.39
CA LEU A 38 14.39 -17.07 11.83
C LEU A 38 12.91 -16.95 11.43
N LEU A 39 12.58 -17.43 10.24
CA LEU A 39 11.22 -17.43 9.71
C LEU A 39 10.33 -18.52 10.35
N ASP A 40 10.88 -19.69 10.67
CA ASP A 40 10.17 -20.72 11.43
C ASP A 40 9.87 -20.28 12.86
N TRP A 41 10.80 -19.57 13.50
CA TRP A 41 10.56 -18.92 14.79
C TRP A 41 9.43 -17.87 14.70
N TYR A 42 9.48 -16.99 13.70
CA TYR A 42 8.50 -15.89 13.55
C TYR A 42 7.09 -16.39 13.18
N TRP A 43 7.00 -17.38 12.29
CA TRP A 43 5.71 -17.95 11.86
C TRP A 43 5.21 -19.09 12.75
N ASN A 44 6.02 -19.55 13.73
CA ASN A 44 5.83 -20.79 14.47
C ASN A 44 5.59 -21.99 13.53
N SER A 45 6.47 -22.13 12.54
CA SER A 45 6.48 -23.23 11.55
C SER A 45 7.70 -24.14 11.70
N ASN A 46 7.86 -25.13 10.84
CA ASN A 46 9.02 -26.00 10.78
C ASN A 46 9.28 -26.41 9.32
N SER A 47 9.74 -25.44 8.52
CA SER A 47 10.12 -25.62 7.11
C SER A 47 11.54 -26.15 6.97
N GLY A 48 12.45 -25.76 7.87
CA GLY A 48 13.87 -26.09 7.81
C GLY A 48 14.26 -27.52 8.23
N ILE A 49 13.36 -28.52 8.16
CA ILE A 49 13.55 -29.86 8.73
C ILE A 49 14.84 -30.54 8.21
N ASN A 50 14.99 -30.69 6.88
CA ASN A 50 16.11 -31.43 6.29
C ASN A 50 17.47 -30.79 6.63
N VAL A 51 17.54 -29.46 6.65
CA VAL A 51 18.76 -28.71 7.01
C VAL A 51 19.03 -28.81 8.52
N SER A 52 17.99 -28.86 9.35
CA SER A 52 18.13 -29.07 10.80
C SER A 52 18.62 -30.48 11.13
N HIS A 53 18.15 -31.50 10.41
CA HIS A 53 18.62 -32.89 10.51
C HIS A 53 20.09 -33.01 10.10
N LEU A 54 20.48 -32.40 8.96
CA LEU A 54 21.89 -32.31 8.55
C LEU A 54 22.77 -31.67 9.64
N ILE A 55 22.35 -30.54 10.21
CA ILE A 55 23.09 -29.81 11.26
C ILE A 55 23.22 -30.62 12.55
N ARG A 56 22.12 -31.19 13.03
CA ARG A 56 22.06 -31.86 14.34
C ARG A 56 22.70 -33.24 14.31
N ASP A 57 22.34 -34.03 13.30
CA ASP A 57 22.51 -35.49 13.35
C ASP A 57 23.72 -35.97 12.52
N TYR A 58 24.17 -35.19 11.52
CA TYR A 58 25.36 -35.48 10.71
C TYR A 58 26.54 -34.54 10.97
N LEU A 59 26.30 -33.23 11.14
CA LEU A 59 27.37 -32.27 11.37
C LEU A 59 27.76 -32.13 12.86
N LYS A 60 26.86 -32.40 13.81
CA LYS A 60 27.16 -32.53 15.26
C LYS A 60 28.08 -31.41 15.81
N GLY A 61 27.82 -30.15 15.47
CA GLY A 61 28.59 -28.97 15.91
C GLY A 61 29.80 -28.58 15.04
N ARG A 62 30.02 -29.26 13.92
CA ARG A 62 30.97 -28.84 12.86
C ARG A 62 30.47 -27.64 12.06
N CYS A 63 29.17 -27.39 12.02
CA CYS A 63 28.61 -26.18 11.39
C CYS A 63 29.04 -24.94 12.19
N LYS A 64 29.90 -24.09 11.63
CA LYS A 64 30.37 -22.86 12.30
C LYS A 64 29.56 -21.63 11.89
N LEU A 65 29.12 -21.59 10.63
CA LEU A 65 28.25 -20.54 10.12
C LEU A 65 27.10 -21.17 9.32
N ARG A 66 25.86 -20.80 9.65
CA ARG A 66 24.73 -20.94 8.74
C ARG A 66 24.33 -19.55 8.27
N MET A 67 24.36 -19.31 6.96
CA MET A 67 23.98 -18.04 6.35
C MET A 67 22.87 -18.18 5.31
N ALA A 68 22.08 -17.12 5.13
CA ALA A 68 21.03 -17.07 4.12
C ALA A 68 20.72 -15.65 3.63
N GLY A 69 20.00 -15.56 2.51
CA GLY A 69 19.48 -14.32 1.91
C GLY A 69 18.00 -14.11 2.26
N ASP A 70 17.18 -13.84 1.24
CA ASP A 70 15.71 -13.67 1.25
C ASP A 70 15.17 -12.52 2.12
N LEU A 71 15.51 -12.48 3.40
CA LEU A 71 15.30 -11.32 4.25
C LEU A 71 16.34 -10.24 3.90
N HIS A 72 15.89 -9.23 3.15
CA HIS A 72 16.66 -8.06 2.70
C HIS A 72 17.08 -7.12 3.85
N HIS A 73 17.96 -7.61 4.71
CA HIS A 73 18.69 -6.88 5.76
C HIS A 73 19.95 -7.67 6.15
N TYR A 74 20.78 -7.08 7.01
CA TYR A 74 21.87 -7.77 7.69
C TYR A 74 21.47 -8.09 9.13
N MET A 75 21.70 -9.33 9.58
CA MET A 75 21.45 -9.73 10.96
C MET A 75 22.33 -10.92 11.36
N ARG A 76 23.34 -10.68 12.22
CA ARG A 76 24.15 -11.75 12.82
C ARG A 76 23.70 -12.04 14.24
N HIS A 77 23.42 -13.31 14.51
CA HIS A 77 23.36 -13.87 15.85
C HIS A 77 24.57 -14.77 16.11
N SER A 78 25.07 -14.77 17.34
CA SER A 78 26.10 -15.70 17.81
C SER A 78 25.53 -16.55 18.94
N CYS A 79 25.93 -17.82 19.00
CA CYS A 79 25.58 -18.69 20.11
C CYS A 79 26.19 -18.13 21.41
N VAL A 80 25.40 -18.10 22.48
CA VAL A 80 25.89 -17.82 23.84
C VAL A 80 26.56 -19.08 24.36
N ASN A 81 27.70 -18.94 25.05
CA ASN A 81 28.40 -20.08 25.63
C ASN A 81 27.51 -20.79 26.67
N SER A 82 27.46 -22.12 26.61
CA SER A 82 26.69 -22.99 27.52
C SER A 82 27.26 -24.40 27.47
N ASP A 83 27.01 -25.21 28.50
CA ASP A 83 27.47 -26.61 28.57
C ASP A 83 26.79 -27.54 27.55
N LYS A 84 25.75 -27.06 26.86
CA LYS A 84 25.08 -27.79 25.78
C LYS A 84 25.94 -27.79 24.51
N PRO A 85 25.99 -28.89 23.74
CA PRO A 85 26.69 -28.92 22.46
C PRO A 85 26.13 -27.84 21.51
N VAL A 86 27.02 -27.02 20.97
CA VAL A 86 26.65 -25.92 20.07
C VAL A 86 26.44 -26.46 18.66
N HIS A 87 25.19 -26.47 18.18
CA HIS A 87 24.87 -26.97 16.85
C HIS A 87 25.34 -26.05 15.71
N VAL A 88 25.33 -24.73 15.92
CA VAL A 88 25.85 -23.71 14.99
C VAL A 88 26.46 -22.55 15.79
N GLN A 89 27.67 -22.09 15.46
CA GLN A 89 28.28 -20.96 16.20
C GLN A 89 27.66 -19.61 15.82
N HIS A 90 27.42 -19.36 14.53
CA HIS A 90 26.83 -18.12 14.02
C HIS A 90 25.67 -18.37 13.05
N LEU A 91 24.59 -17.60 13.22
CA LEU A 91 23.44 -17.55 12.33
C LEU A 91 23.40 -16.18 11.66
N LEU A 92 23.45 -16.14 10.32
CA LEU A 92 23.63 -14.90 9.56
C LEU A 92 22.55 -14.73 8.49
N VAL A 93 21.81 -13.63 8.55
CA VAL A 93 21.04 -13.11 7.41
C VAL A 93 21.88 -12.06 6.70
N ASN A 94 22.05 -12.19 5.39
CA ASN A 94 22.75 -11.24 4.54
C ASN A 94 22.03 -11.07 3.19
N GLY A 95 20.80 -10.54 3.23
CA GLY A 95 19.97 -10.29 2.05
C GLY A 95 20.22 -8.94 1.38
N CYS A 96 21.32 -8.26 1.67
CA CYS A 96 21.57 -6.84 1.31
C CYS A 96 21.84 -6.55 -0.19
N GLY A 97 21.41 -7.41 -1.11
CA GLY A 97 21.70 -7.33 -2.55
C GLY A 97 20.93 -6.26 -3.35
N GLY A 98 20.51 -5.15 -2.74
CA GLY A 98 19.83 -4.03 -3.42
C GLY A 98 18.32 -4.15 -3.64
N ALA A 99 17.67 -5.11 -2.98
CA ALA A 99 16.20 -5.23 -2.96
C ALA A 99 15.56 -4.34 -1.87
N PHE A 100 14.23 -4.31 -1.81
CA PHE A 100 13.49 -3.51 -0.83
C PHE A 100 13.69 -4.04 0.60
N LEU A 101 13.94 -3.14 1.54
CA LEU A 101 14.39 -3.48 2.89
C LEU A 101 13.33 -4.26 3.72
N HIS A 102 13.69 -5.43 4.24
CA HIS A 102 12.84 -6.21 5.16
C HIS A 102 13.07 -5.78 6.62
N PRO A 103 12.03 -5.72 7.47
CA PRO A 103 12.17 -5.21 8.84
C PRO A 103 13.02 -6.13 9.72
N THR A 104 13.93 -5.56 10.53
CA THR A 104 14.67 -6.29 11.58
C THR A 104 13.92 -6.27 12.91
N HIS A 105 13.16 -5.20 13.22
CA HIS A 105 12.49 -5.03 14.52
C HIS A 105 11.50 -6.14 14.89
N VAL A 106 10.84 -6.77 13.91
CA VAL A 106 9.93 -7.91 14.11
C VAL A 106 10.66 -9.17 14.61
N PHE A 107 11.99 -9.21 14.51
CA PHE A 107 12.86 -10.29 14.95
C PHE A 107 13.64 -9.96 16.25
N LYS A 108 13.36 -8.82 16.91
CA LYS A 108 14.06 -8.33 18.12
C LYS A 108 14.08 -9.32 19.30
N HIS A 109 13.18 -10.31 19.30
CA HIS A 109 13.04 -11.31 20.35
C HIS A 109 13.54 -12.72 19.95
N PHE A 110 14.14 -12.89 18.76
CA PHE A 110 14.80 -14.15 18.40
C PHE A 110 16.03 -14.36 19.29
N ASN A 111 16.04 -15.46 20.06
CA ASN A 111 17.08 -15.73 21.06
C ASN A 111 17.45 -17.22 21.20
N THR A 112 16.85 -18.13 20.42
CA THR A 112 16.97 -19.58 20.62
C THR A 112 16.89 -20.34 19.29
N PHE A 113 17.78 -21.33 19.10
CA PHE A 113 17.76 -22.25 17.96
C PHE A 113 18.39 -23.59 18.35
N CYS A 114 17.76 -24.71 17.95
CA CYS A 114 18.16 -26.07 18.33
C CYS A 114 18.41 -26.33 19.84
N GLY A 115 17.84 -25.50 20.73
CA GLY A 115 18.02 -25.63 22.20
C GLY A 115 19.24 -24.90 22.78
N ASN A 116 20.08 -24.29 21.93
CA ASN A 116 21.09 -23.31 22.33
C ASN A 116 20.49 -21.89 22.36
N SER A 117 21.02 -21.02 23.22
CA SER A 117 20.66 -19.61 23.28
C SER A 117 21.56 -18.78 22.36
N TYR A 118 21.02 -17.73 21.76
CA TYR A 118 21.71 -16.84 20.82
C TYR A 118 21.51 -15.38 21.19
N LYS A 119 22.55 -14.57 20.98
CA LYS A 119 22.52 -13.11 21.09
C LYS A 119 22.61 -12.49 19.71
N SER A 120 21.75 -11.49 19.43
CA SER A 120 21.91 -10.62 18.26
C SER A 120 23.13 -9.73 18.49
N GLU A 121 24.16 -9.88 17.66
CA GLU A 121 25.38 -9.07 17.76
C GLU A 121 25.27 -7.79 16.94
N VAL A 122 24.87 -7.90 15.67
CA VAL A 122 24.78 -6.77 14.75
C VAL A 122 23.54 -6.90 13.85
N THR A 123 22.82 -5.79 13.67
CA THR A 123 21.70 -5.65 12.72
C THR A 123 21.85 -4.39 11.88
N TYR A 124 21.53 -4.48 10.59
CA TYR A 124 21.38 -3.32 9.71
C TYR A 124 20.12 -3.48 8.84
N PRO A 125 19.11 -2.59 8.97
CA PRO A 125 19.01 -1.50 9.96
C PRO A 125 18.98 -2.02 11.40
N SER A 126 19.37 -1.17 12.35
CA SER A 126 19.16 -1.44 13.78
C SER A 126 17.67 -1.68 14.05
N PHE A 127 17.32 -2.37 15.14
CA PHE A 127 15.92 -2.60 15.48
C PHE A 127 15.11 -1.30 15.59
N ASP A 128 15.70 -0.27 16.20
CA ASP A 128 14.97 0.97 16.47
C ASP A 128 14.92 1.86 15.22
N ASP A 129 15.94 1.82 14.34
CA ASP A 129 15.85 2.40 13.00
C ASP A 129 14.83 1.66 12.12
N SER A 130 14.76 0.34 12.19
CA SER A 130 13.78 -0.46 11.46
C SER A 130 12.36 -0.14 11.90
N SER A 131 12.14 0.05 13.20
CA SER A 131 10.86 0.52 13.75
C SER A 131 10.56 1.96 13.29
N ARG A 132 11.54 2.87 13.30
CA ARG A 132 11.41 4.24 12.77
C ARG A 132 11.15 4.29 11.26
N ILE A 133 11.66 3.33 10.48
CA ILE A 133 11.37 3.17 9.05
C ILE A 133 9.97 2.56 8.84
N ALA A 134 9.48 1.73 9.76
CA ALA A 134 8.16 1.11 9.71
C ALA A 134 7.02 2.03 10.22
N LEU A 135 7.23 2.83 11.27
CA LEU A 135 6.36 3.98 11.59
C LEU A 135 6.55 5.12 10.57
N GLY A 136 7.74 5.18 9.98
CA GLY A 136 8.02 5.74 8.66
C GLY A 136 7.21 5.10 7.53
N ASN A 137 6.18 4.31 7.85
CA ASN A 137 5.00 3.98 7.05
C ASN A 137 3.63 4.39 7.73
N ILE A 138 3.37 5.69 8.02
CA ILE A 138 2.02 6.39 8.06
C ILE A 138 2.00 7.85 7.44
N LEU A 139 1.97 8.04 6.10
CA LEU A 139 1.87 9.29 5.25
C LEU A 139 2.15 9.23 3.68
N LYS A 140 3.17 8.52 3.10
CA LYS A 140 3.63 8.66 1.67
C LYS A 140 3.84 7.42 0.72
N PHE A 141 3.44 6.15 0.89
CA PHE A 141 3.65 5.13 -0.17
C PHE A 141 2.81 5.50 -1.40
N ARG A 142 1.68 6.15 -1.12
CA ARG A 142 1.15 7.34 -1.80
C ARG A 142 2.01 7.95 -2.90
N LYS A 143 3.14 8.58 -2.56
CA LYS A 143 4.04 9.29 -3.46
C LYS A 143 4.65 8.40 -4.55
N LYS A 144 4.81 7.10 -4.27
CA LYS A 144 5.34 6.12 -5.24
C LYS A 144 4.25 5.34 -5.97
N ASN A 145 3.13 5.09 -5.30
CA ASN A 145 2.01 4.26 -5.74
C ASN A 145 0.71 5.10 -5.82
N TRP A 146 0.78 6.32 -6.34
CA TRP A 146 -0.38 7.23 -6.46
C TRP A 146 -1.50 6.65 -7.33
N GLN A 147 -1.17 5.69 -8.21
CA GLN A 147 -2.15 4.89 -8.95
C GLN A 147 -3.06 4.07 -8.01
N PHE A 148 -2.57 3.65 -6.85
CA PHE A 148 -3.36 3.00 -5.81
C PHE A 148 -4.28 4.00 -5.08
N ASP A 149 -3.85 5.26 -4.85
CA ASP A 149 -4.77 6.31 -4.37
C ASP A 149 -5.93 6.48 -5.36
N VAL A 150 -5.62 6.59 -6.65
CA VAL A 150 -6.61 6.78 -7.72
C VAL A 150 -7.63 5.65 -7.75
N ILE A 151 -7.17 4.39 -7.78
CA ILE A 151 -8.04 3.20 -7.77
C ILE A 151 -8.82 3.11 -6.45
N GLY A 152 -8.18 3.41 -5.32
CA GLY A 152 -8.83 3.44 -4.01
C GLY A 152 -9.91 4.52 -3.89
N GLY A 153 -9.75 5.67 -4.54
CA GLY A 153 -10.78 6.70 -4.64
C GLY A 153 -12.01 6.24 -5.42
N PHE A 154 -11.82 5.50 -6.52
CA PHE A 154 -12.93 4.84 -7.23
C PHE A 154 -13.62 3.79 -6.34
N ILE A 155 -12.85 2.97 -5.61
CA ILE A 155 -13.40 1.98 -4.67
C ILE A 155 -14.18 2.67 -3.55
N TYR A 156 -13.64 3.74 -2.94
CA TYR A 156 -14.33 4.53 -1.93
C TYR A 156 -15.64 5.10 -2.48
N PHE A 157 -15.65 5.63 -3.70
CA PHE A 157 -16.88 6.13 -4.31
C PHE A 157 -17.92 5.02 -4.48
N ILE A 158 -17.52 3.83 -4.95
CA ILE A 158 -18.42 2.66 -5.04
C ILE A 158 -18.97 2.28 -3.66
N LEU A 159 -18.15 2.29 -2.61
CA LEU A 159 -18.57 1.98 -1.23
C LEU A 159 -19.65 2.93 -0.68
N VAL A 160 -19.72 4.18 -1.14
CA VAL A 160 -20.73 5.17 -0.67
C VAL A 160 -21.74 5.62 -1.72
N PHE A 161 -21.59 5.16 -2.97
CA PHE A 161 -22.37 5.57 -4.14
C PHE A 161 -23.88 5.61 -3.88
N SER A 162 -24.42 4.51 -3.31
CA SER A 162 -25.85 4.37 -3.06
C SER A 162 -26.39 5.18 -1.88
N MET A 163 -25.54 5.88 -1.12
CA MET A 163 -25.94 6.66 0.05
C MET A 163 -25.94 8.18 -0.17
N PHE A 164 -25.62 8.65 -1.38
CA PHE A 164 -25.80 10.06 -1.77
C PHE A 164 -27.23 10.33 -2.29
N PRO A 165 -27.87 11.47 -1.94
CA PRO A 165 -27.48 12.46 -0.93
C PRO A 165 -27.92 12.10 0.50
N GLN A 166 -27.20 12.65 1.49
CA GLN A 166 -27.58 12.66 2.90
C GLN A 166 -28.39 13.92 3.20
N CYS A 167 -29.69 13.89 2.88
CA CYS A 167 -30.59 15.05 2.98
C CYS A 167 -30.69 15.66 4.39
N ASN A 168 -30.54 14.85 5.44
CA ASN A 168 -30.66 15.26 6.84
C ASN A 168 -29.29 15.49 7.53
N VAL A 169 -28.18 15.55 6.77
CA VAL A 169 -26.80 15.62 7.31
C VAL A 169 -26.57 16.77 8.30
N PHE A 170 -27.26 17.89 8.14
CA PHE A 170 -27.14 19.05 9.05
C PHE A 170 -27.58 18.74 10.49
N ASN A 171 -28.40 17.71 10.70
CA ASN A 171 -28.84 17.31 12.04
C ASN A 171 -27.66 16.88 12.95
N ILE A 172 -26.50 16.56 12.35
CA ILE A 172 -25.23 16.37 13.06
C ILE A 172 -24.78 17.63 13.82
N LEU A 173 -25.12 18.84 13.34
CA LEU A 173 -24.69 20.13 13.90
C LEU A 173 -25.74 20.84 14.76
N ILE A 174 -26.96 20.31 14.91
CA ILE A 174 -28.06 20.99 15.64
C ILE A 174 -27.84 21.00 17.16
N ASP A 175 -27.14 19.99 17.71
CA ASP A 175 -26.88 19.91 19.15
C ASP A 175 -25.79 20.91 19.57
N GLU A 176 -26.04 21.72 20.60
CA GLU A 176 -25.04 22.69 21.07
C GLU A 176 -23.81 22.01 21.69
N SER A 177 -23.98 20.82 22.26
CA SER A 177 -22.92 20.07 22.94
C SER A 177 -22.01 19.33 21.96
N TRP A 178 -20.70 19.29 22.25
CA TRP A 178 -19.74 18.52 21.45
C TRP A 178 -19.98 17.02 21.51
N SER A 179 -20.44 16.50 22.66
CA SER A 179 -20.80 15.09 22.84
C SER A 179 -22.06 14.70 22.07
N GLY A 180 -23.07 15.57 22.04
CA GLY A 180 -24.28 15.39 21.25
C GLY A 180 -24.00 15.41 19.75
N ARG A 181 -23.23 16.39 19.25
CA ARG A 181 -22.79 16.42 17.84
C ARG A 181 -21.99 15.18 17.44
N LEU A 182 -21.09 14.71 18.30
CA LEU A 182 -20.32 13.49 18.06
C LEU A 182 -21.22 12.23 18.04
N LYS A 183 -22.21 12.14 18.94
CA LYS A 183 -23.21 11.07 18.95
C LYS A 183 -24.06 11.09 17.68
N SER A 184 -24.53 12.26 17.24
CA SER A 184 -25.30 12.44 16.00
C SER A 184 -24.49 12.11 14.75
N PHE A 185 -23.20 12.45 14.72
CA PHE A 185 -22.27 12.04 13.67
C PHE A 185 -22.17 10.50 13.55
N PHE A 186 -21.84 9.81 14.65
CA PHE A 186 -21.74 8.35 14.64
C PHE A 186 -23.08 7.67 14.36
N SER A 187 -24.20 8.22 14.86
CA SER A 187 -25.55 7.73 14.55
C SER A 187 -25.84 7.82 13.05
N THR A 188 -25.55 8.96 12.40
CA THR A 188 -25.77 9.14 10.96
C THR A 188 -24.85 8.23 10.14
N MET A 189 -23.59 8.07 10.55
CA MET A 189 -22.65 7.14 9.94
C MET A 189 -23.14 5.67 10.04
N GLN A 190 -23.70 5.28 11.19
CA GLN A 190 -24.29 3.95 11.39
C GLN A 190 -25.56 3.76 10.54
N SER A 191 -26.46 4.75 10.46
CA SER A 191 -27.64 4.69 9.60
C SER A 191 -27.29 4.56 8.13
N ALA A 192 -26.28 5.30 7.64
CA ALA A 192 -25.78 5.16 6.27
C ALA A 192 -25.16 3.77 6.00
N PHE A 193 -24.48 3.18 6.99
CA PHE A 193 -23.95 1.81 6.89
C PHE A 193 -25.04 0.73 6.87
N MET A 194 -26.08 0.85 7.71
CA MET A 194 -27.21 -0.09 7.67
C MET A 194 -28.00 0.04 6.36
N PHE A 195 -28.25 1.27 5.89
CA PHE A 195 -28.89 1.51 4.59
C PHE A 195 -28.11 0.86 3.44
N MET A 196 -26.77 0.90 3.46
CA MET A 196 -25.95 0.18 2.48
C MET A 196 -26.24 -1.33 2.49
N ILE A 197 -26.31 -1.96 3.66
CA ILE A 197 -26.52 -3.41 3.80
C ILE A 197 -27.94 -3.81 3.39
N GLU A 198 -28.95 -3.04 3.81
CA GLU A 198 -30.36 -3.40 3.67
C GLU A 198 -30.95 -3.01 2.31
N HIS A 199 -30.52 -1.88 1.73
CA HIS A 199 -31.20 -1.22 0.62
C HIS A 199 -30.30 -0.93 -0.60
N SER A 200 -28.99 -1.22 -0.55
CA SER A 200 -28.09 -1.01 -1.71
C SER A 200 -27.63 -2.30 -2.37
N TYR A 201 -27.56 -2.30 -3.70
CA TYR A 201 -26.93 -3.39 -4.46
C TYR A 201 -25.47 -3.06 -4.81
N VAL A 202 -25.21 -1.86 -5.37
CA VAL A 202 -23.88 -1.47 -5.88
C VAL A 202 -22.86 -1.37 -4.75
N SER A 203 -23.16 -0.59 -3.71
CA SER A 203 -22.24 -0.36 -2.59
C SER A 203 -22.07 -1.61 -1.73
N PHE A 204 -23.13 -2.40 -1.50
CA PHE A 204 -23.04 -3.70 -0.83
C PHE A 204 -22.17 -4.72 -1.57
N ILE A 205 -22.31 -4.85 -2.90
CA ILE A 205 -21.46 -5.74 -3.70
C ILE A 205 -19.99 -5.26 -3.67
N GLY A 206 -19.75 -3.94 -3.76
CA GLY A 206 -18.42 -3.36 -3.60
C GLY A 206 -17.78 -3.67 -2.25
N PHE A 207 -18.56 -3.57 -1.17
CA PHE A 207 -18.15 -3.91 0.19
C PHE A 207 -17.83 -5.40 0.35
N LEU A 208 -18.69 -6.30 -0.16
CA LEU A 208 -18.46 -7.75 -0.14
C LEU A 208 -17.19 -8.14 -0.93
N MET A 209 -16.99 -7.56 -2.12
CA MET A 209 -15.79 -7.80 -2.92
C MET A 209 -14.54 -7.29 -2.20
N LEU A 210 -14.61 -6.15 -1.51
CA LEU A 210 -13.49 -5.65 -0.70
C LEU A 210 -13.17 -6.58 0.47
N ILE A 211 -14.15 -7.23 1.10
CA ILE A 211 -13.92 -8.27 2.12
C ILE A 211 -13.20 -9.48 1.51
N LEU A 212 -13.68 -9.98 0.37
CA LEU A 212 -13.11 -11.16 -0.29
C LEU A 212 -11.66 -10.91 -0.76
N CYS A 213 -11.39 -9.75 -1.35
CA CYS A 213 -10.03 -9.30 -1.68
C CYS A 213 -9.16 -9.18 -0.42
N SER A 214 -9.64 -8.48 0.61
CA SER A 214 -8.88 -8.25 1.84
C SER A 214 -8.48 -9.56 2.52
N TYR A 215 -9.41 -10.51 2.69
CA TYR A 215 -9.12 -11.84 3.22
C TYR A 215 -8.09 -12.61 2.36
N SER A 216 -8.18 -12.47 1.04
CA SER A 216 -7.28 -13.13 0.08
C SER A 216 -5.85 -12.58 0.15
N PHE A 217 -5.67 -11.28 0.39
CA PHE A 217 -4.36 -10.66 0.55
C PHE A 217 -3.68 -10.97 1.90
N VAL A 218 -4.41 -11.32 2.97
CA VAL A 218 -3.75 -11.71 4.24
C VAL A 218 -3.01 -13.05 4.07
N PRO A 219 -1.70 -13.15 4.39
CA PRO A 219 -0.87 -14.34 4.12
C PRO A 219 -1.45 -15.68 4.60
N THR A 220 -1.30 -16.71 3.77
CA THR A 220 -1.76 -18.08 4.04
C THR A 220 -1.06 -18.77 5.21
N LYS A 221 0.14 -18.29 5.62
CA LYS A 221 0.82 -18.73 6.86
C LYS A 221 0.03 -18.39 8.13
N LEU A 222 -0.96 -17.48 8.08
CA LEU A 222 -1.85 -17.16 9.21
C LEU A 222 -3.11 -18.05 9.22
N SER A 223 -3.57 -18.41 10.42
CA SER A 223 -4.79 -19.21 10.60
C SER A 223 -6.04 -18.49 10.04
N ARG A 224 -7.02 -19.27 9.55
CA ARG A 224 -8.25 -18.73 8.93
C ARG A 224 -8.95 -17.67 9.80
N LYS A 225 -8.99 -17.87 11.12
CA LYS A 225 -9.55 -16.90 12.09
C LYS A 225 -8.77 -15.57 12.12
N ARG A 226 -7.41 -15.61 12.14
CA ARG A 226 -6.58 -14.40 12.09
C ARG A 226 -6.69 -13.69 10.73
N ARG A 227 -6.77 -14.44 9.63
CA ARG A 227 -6.99 -13.88 8.28
C ARG A 227 -8.32 -13.14 8.17
N ALA A 228 -9.41 -13.73 8.68
CA ALA A 228 -10.71 -13.08 8.74
C ALA A 228 -10.68 -11.81 9.61
N MET A 229 -10.13 -11.88 10.82
CA MET A 229 -10.00 -10.73 11.74
C MET A 229 -9.26 -9.55 11.09
N LEU A 230 -8.09 -9.79 10.48
CA LEU A 230 -7.29 -8.74 9.84
C LEU A 230 -7.99 -8.18 8.59
N GLY A 231 -8.61 -9.02 7.77
CA GLY A 231 -9.38 -8.59 6.60
C GLY A 231 -10.57 -7.72 6.99
N ILE A 232 -11.36 -8.12 8.00
CA ILE A 232 -12.50 -7.35 8.50
C ILE A 232 -12.04 -6.00 9.06
N LEU A 233 -11.02 -5.97 9.92
CA LEU A 233 -10.50 -4.73 10.50
C LEU A 233 -10.03 -3.73 9.44
N HIS A 234 -9.35 -4.22 8.40
CA HIS A 234 -8.90 -3.40 7.26
C HIS A 234 -10.08 -2.83 6.45
N VAL A 235 -11.08 -3.65 6.15
CA VAL A 235 -12.31 -3.23 5.46
C VAL A 235 -13.07 -2.20 6.30
N SER A 236 -13.24 -2.44 7.61
CA SER A 236 -13.92 -1.50 8.51
C SER A 236 -13.23 -0.14 8.57
N ALA A 237 -11.90 -0.10 8.54
CA ALA A 237 -11.15 1.16 8.50
C ALA A 237 -11.39 1.93 7.18
N HIS A 238 -11.33 1.26 6.03
CA HIS A 238 -11.62 1.88 4.73
C HIS A 238 -13.09 2.31 4.60
N MET A 239 -14.03 1.50 5.08
CA MET A 239 -15.47 1.81 5.06
C MET A 239 -15.80 3.02 5.95
N ALA A 240 -15.25 3.07 7.16
CA ALA A 240 -15.40 4.23 8.05
C ALA A 240 -14.81 5.49 7.40
N ALA A 241 -13.61 5.42 6.81
CA ALA A 241 -12.99 6.54 6.11
C ALA A 241 -13.87 7.03 4.93
N ALA A 242 -14.41 6.13 4.11
CA ALA A 242 -15.29 6.49 3.00
C ALA A 242 -16.59 7.18 3.50
N LEU A 243 -17.24 6.64 4.54
CA LEU A 243 -18.44 7.23 5.14
C LEU A 243 -18.17 8.60 5.78
N ILE A 244 -17.05 8.77 6.48
CA ILE A 244 -16.63 10.05 7.07
C ILE A 244 -16.48 11.11 5.97
N LEU A 245 -15.81 10.78 4.86
CA LEU A 245 -15.61 11.70 3.75
C LEU A 245 -16.91 12.02 2.99
N MET A 246 -17.84 11.06 2.90
CA MET A 246 -19.18 11.25 2.33
C MET A 246 -19.97 12.26 3.16
N LEU A 247 -19.99 12.08 4.49
CA LEU A 247 -20.67 12.99 5.41
C LEU A 247 -20.04 14.40 5.40
N LEU A 248 -18.71 14.51 5.32
CA LEU A 248 -18.02 15.79 5.20
C LEU A 248 -18.37 16.52 3.90
N LEU A 249 -18.41 15.82 2.76
CA LEU A 249 -18.80 16.41 1.47
C LEU A 249 -20.26 16.87 1.48
N GLU A 250 -21.19 16.01 1.92
CA GLU A 250 -22.61 16.35 2.00
C GLU A 250 -22.89 17.49 2.96
N LEU A 251 -22.21 17.53 4.12
CA LEU A 251 -22.33 18.62 5.10
C LEU A 251 -21.81 19.94 4.55
N ALA A 252 -20.68 19.93 3.82
CA ALA A 252 -20.16 21.13 3.16
C ALA A 252 -21.13 21.68 2.10
N ILE A 253 -21.71 20.80 1.26
CA ILE A 253 -22.72 21.20 0.26
C ILE A 253 -23.97 21.76 0.96
N ASP A 254 -24.47 21.11 2.01
CA ASP A 254 -25.65 21.57 2.76
C ASP A 254 -25.41 22.91 3.45
N MET A 255 -24.22 23.12 4.03
CA MET A 255 -23.79 24.41 4.59
C MET A 255 -23.73 25.51 3.52
N CYS A 256 -23.19 25.24 2.32
CA CYS A 256 -23.18 26.20 1.22
C CYS A 256 -24.60 26.56 0.76
N ILE A 257 -25.51 25.59 0.67
CA ILE A 257 -26.93 25.83 0.34
C ILE A 257 -27.62 26.70 1.41
N ARG A 258 -27.42 26.41 2.71
CA ARG A 258 -28.02 27.19 3.81
C ARG A 258 -27.53 28.63 3.85
N ASN A 259 -26.24 28.84 3.61
CA ASN A 259 -25.63 30.17 3.55
C ASN A 259 -25.87 30.90 2.22
N ARG A 260 -26.72 30.36 1.33
CA ARG A 260 -27.04 30.92 -0.01
C ARG A 260 -25.81 31.11 -0.91
N LEU A 261 -24.78 30.29 -0.73
CA LEU A 261 -23.59 30.25 -1.59
C LEU A 261 -23.79 29.37 -2.82
N LEU A 262 -24.72 28.39 -2.75
CA LEU A 262 -25.10 27.49 -3.85
C LEU A 262 -26.62 27.22 -3.84
N ALA A 263 -27.13 26.69 -4.95
CA ALA A 263 -28.52 26.37 -5.24
C ALA A 263 -29.50 27.56 -5.13
N THR A 264 -29.05 28.76 -5.54
CA THR A 264 -29.79 30.02 -5.35
C THR A 264 -30.82 30.28 -6.45
N SER A 265 -30.37 30.48 -7.70
CA SER A 265 -31.24 30.66 -8.88
C SER A 265 -31.41 29.39 -9.73
N GLY A 266 -30.54 28.40 -9.58
CA GLY A 266 -30.59 27.12 -10.30
C GLY A 266 -29.32 26.87 -11.13
N TYR A 267 -29.38 25.92 -12.07
CA TYR A 267 -28.21 25.40 -12.81
C TYR A 267 -27.39 26.43 -13.63
N HIS A 268 -27.74 27.73 -13.62
CA HIS A 268 -27.19 28.75 -14.49
C HIS A 268 -26.71 30.01 -13.75
N THR A 269 -26.55 29.97 -12.43
CA THR A 269 -25.93 31.04 -11.59
C THR A 269 -24.70 31.68 -12.24
N LEU A 270 -23.73 30.86 -12.68
CA LEU A 270 -22.50 31.33 -13.31
C LEU A 270 -22.75 32.06 -14.64
N TYR A 271 -23.75 31.63 -15.43
CA TYR A 271 -24.14 32.28 -16.67
C TYR A 271 -24.90 33.59 -16.43
N GLU A 272 -25.76 33.64 -15.40
CA GLU A 272 -26.47 34.86 -14.98
C GLU A 272 -25.48 35.92 -14.46
N TRP A 273 -24.52 35.51 -13.63
CA TRP A 273 -23.40 36.36 -13.19
C TRP A 273 -22.56 36.84 -14.37
N TYR A 274 -22.15 35.94 -15.27
CA TYR A 274 -21.41 36.29 -16.48
C TYR A 274 -22.15 37.33 -17.32
N ARG A 275 -23.45 37.13 -17.60
CA ARG A 275 -24.26 38.09 -18.37
C ARG A 275 -24.41 39.44 -17.66
N SER A 276 -24.41 39.47 -16.32
CA SER A 276 -24.40 40.72 -15.56
C SER A 276 -23.08 41.48 -15.77
N ILE A 277 -21.94 40.85 -15.49
CA ILE A 277 -20.60 41.45 -15.65
C ILE A 277 -20.33 41.83 -17.11
N GLU A 278 -20.75 40.98 -18.06
CA GLU A 278 -20.61 41.23 -19.49
C GLU A 278 -21.38 42.48 -19.93
N ASN A 279 -22.62 42.67 -19.47
CA ASN A 279 -23.41 43.85 -19.83
C ASN A 279 -22.89 45.14 -19.15
N GLU A 280 -22.33 45.03 -17.94
CA GLU A 280 -21.76 46.14 -17.18
C GLU A 280 -20.42 46.63 -17.75
N HIS A 281 -19.47 45.71 -17.98
CA HIS A 281 -18.10 46.03 -18.37
C HIS A 281 -17.90 46.10 -19.90
N PHE A 282 -18.77 45.46 -20.67
CA PHE A 282 -18.70 45.42 -22.14
C PHE A 282 -20.07 45.74 -22.76
N PRO A 283 -20.56 46.99 -22.66
CA PRO A 283 -21.81 47.40 -23.31
C PRO A 283 -21.75 47.15 -24.82
N ASP A 284 -22.89 46.81 -25.43
CA ASP A 284 -23.01 46.53 -26.86
C ASP A 284 -23.86 47.61 -27.56
N PRO A 285 -23.27 48.80 -27.85
CA PRO A 285 -23.98 49.90 -28.50
C PRO A 285 -24.35 49.59 -29.96
N THR A 286 -23.88 48.48 -30.52
CA THR A 286 -24.16 48.09 -31.91
C THR A 286 -25.24 47.01 -32.02
N GLY A 287 -25.65 46.36 -30.93
CA GLY A 287 -26.54 45.20 -30.95
C GLY A 287 -25.91 43.93 -31.57
N LEU A 288 -24.58 43.80 -31.55
CA LEU A 288 -23.86 42.64 -32.07
C LEU A 288 -24.26 41.33 -31.41
N ARG A 289 -24.45 41.29 -30.08
CA ARG A 289 -24.89 40.11 -29.34
C ARG A 289 -26.27 39.65 -29.81
N THR A 290 -27.21 40.58 -29.92
CA THR A 290 -28.58 40.30 -30.39
C THR A 290 -28.59 39.88 -31.86
N ARG A 291 -27.69 40.42 -32.70
CA ARG A 291 -27.47 39.90 -34.07
C ARG A 291 -26.96 38.47 -34.07
N ILE A 292 -25.92 38.14 -33.28
CA ILE A 292 -25.35 36.79 -33.19
C ILE A 292 -26.37 35.79 -32.65
N GLU A 293 -27.12 36.16 -31.61
CA GLU A 293 -28.22 35.36 -31.07
C GLU A 293 -29.29 35.07 -32.14
N LYS A 294 -29.71 36.08 -32.91
CA LYS A 294 -30.67 35.91 -34.01
C LYS A 294 -30.10 35.09 -35.17
N TRP A 295 -28.85 35.30 -35.57
CA TRP A 295 -28.18 34.56 -36.65
C TRP A 295 -27.92 33.09 -36.30
N THR A 296 -27.75 32.79 -35.01
CA THR A 296 -27.55 31.42 -34.52
C THR A 296 -28.84 30.77 -33.99
N PHE A 297 -30.00 31.40 -34.18
CA PHE A 297 -31.31 30.93 -33.66
C PHE A 297 -31.30 30.60 -32.15
N GLY A 298 -30.57 31.41 -31.36
CA GLY A 298 -30.38 31.21 -29.93
C GLY A 298 -29.30 30.19 -29.54
N LEU A 299 -28.67 29.51 -30.51
CA LEU A 299 -27.66 28.47 -30.23
C LEU A 299 -26.41 29.04 -29.55
N TYR A 300 -25.94 30.24 -29.93
CA TYR A 300 -24.75 30.85 -29.30
C TYR A 300 -24.90 31.05 -27.78
N PRO A 301 -25.91 31.81 -27.27
CA PRO A 301 -26.09 31.96 -25.82
C PRO A 301 -26.47 30.65 -25.14
N ALA A 302 -27.20 29.74 -25.81
CA ALA A 302 -27.48 28.41 -25.26
C ALA A 302 -26.21 27.58 -25.04
N CYS A 303 -25.29 27.54 -26.02
CA CYS A 303 -24.02 26.85 -25.90
C CYS A 303 -23.16 27.42 -24.76
N VAL A 304 -23.03 28.75 -24.64
CA VAL A 304 -22.30 29.39 -23.53
C VAL A 304 -22.95 29.05 -22.19
N LYS A 305 -24.28 29.14 -22.09
CA LYS A 305 -25.05 28.82 -20.88
C LYS A 305 -24.86 27.37 -20.42
N TYR A 306 -24.98 26.39 -21.31
CA TYR A 306 -24.81 24.98 -20.96
C TYR A 306 -23.33 24.61 -20.71
N LEU A 307 -22.38 25.25 -21.39
CA LEU A 307 -20.96 25.07 -21.13
C LEU A 307 -20.58 25.58 -19.74
N MET A 308 -21.08 26.75 -19.33
CA MET A 308 -20.87 27.29 -17.97
C MET A 308 -21.47 26.37 -16.91
N SER A 309 -22.70 25.86 -17.12
CA SER A 309 -23.29 24.86 -16.23
C SER A 309 -22.48 23.56 -16.12
N ALA A 310 -21.77 23.15 -17.18
CA ALA A 310 -20.90 21.96 -17.13
C ALA A 310 -19.62 22.18 -16.32
N PHE A 311 -19.16 23.43 -16.16
CA PHE A 311 -18.03 23.79 -15.31
C PHE A 311 -18.43 24.19 -13.88
N ASP A 312 -19.65 24.69 -13.65
CA ASP A 312 -20.20 24.95 -12.30
C ASP A 312 -20.72 23.65 -11.63
N VAL A 313 -19.80 22.70 -11.47
CA VAL A 313 -20.05 21.40 -10.86
C VAL A 313 -20.60 21.52 -9.43
N PRO A 314 -20.16 22.47 -8.56
CA PRO A 314 -20.77 22.69 -7.25
C PRO A 314 -22.25 23.11 -7.30
N GLU A 315 -22.63 24.04 -8.18
CA GLU A 315 -24.04 24.42 -8.33
C GLU A 315 -24.87 23.24 -8.86
N VAL A 316 -24.36 22.50 -9.85
CA VAL A 316 -25.02 21.30 -10.37
C VAL A 316 -25.24 20.25 -9.28
N MET A 317 -24.26 20.02 -8.40
CA MET A 317 -24.42 19.14 -7.24
C MET A 317 -25.47 19.66 -6.26
N ALA A 318 -25.39 20.95 -5.91
CA ALA A 318 -26.25 21.57 -4.92
C ALA A 318 -27.73 21.64 -5.36
N VAL A 319 -27.98 22.01 -6.62
CA VAL A 319 -29.34 22.10 -7.20
C VAL A 319 -29.94 20.70 -7.37
N ASN A 320 -29.18 19.71 -7.88
CA ASN A 320 -29.67 18.33 -7.95
C ASN A 320 -29.98 17.79 -6.55
N ARG A 321 -29.08 17.96 -5.57
CA ARG A 321 -29.31 17.56 -4.17
C ARG A 321 -30.57 18.22 -3.59
N ARG A 322 -30.76 19.53 -3.81
CA ARG A 322 -31.95 20.29 -3.36
C ARG A 322 -33.24 19.79 -4.01
N ASN A 323 -33.18 19.23 -5.22
CA ASN A 323 -34.31 18.60 -5.89
C ASN A 323 -34.58 17.19 -5.36
N ILE A 324 -33.55 16.32 -5.30
CA ILE A 324 -33.64 14.95 -4.76
C ILE A 324 -34.24 14.96 -3.35
N CYS A 325 -33.72 15.81 -2.46
CA CYS A 325 -34.17 15.91 -1.08
C CYS A 325 -35.57 16.54 -0.90
N LYS A 326 -36.21 17.02 -1.97
CA LYS A 326 -37.59 17.54 -1.97
C LYS A 326 -38.59 16.64 -2.70
N LYS A 327 -38.15 15.89 -3.71
CA LYS A 327 -39.00 15.18 -4.67
C LYS A 327 -38.66 13.70 -4.86
N GLY A 328 -37.64 13.19 -4.16
CA GLY A 328 -37.09 11.85 -4.35
C GLY A 328 -36.18 11.74 -5.58
N MET A 329 -35.32 10.71 -5.59
CA MET A 329 -34.40 10.43 -6.70
C MET A 329 -35.14 10.12 -8.01
N GLU A 330 -36.31 9.50 -7.91
CA GLU A 330 -37.20 9.15 -9.03
C GLU A 330 -37.69 10.35 -9.84
N SER A 331 -37.64 11.56 -9.27
CA SER A 331 -38.03 12.79 -9.96
C SER A 331 -37.01 13.29 -11.01
N LEU A 332 -35.84 12.66 -11.10
CA LEU A 332 -34.79 13.02 -12.05
C LEU A 332 -34.83 12.12 -13.29
N SER A 333 -34.59 12.72 -14.46
CA SER A 333 -34.33 11.94 -15.67
C SER A 333 -33.02 11.15 -15.51
N ARG A 334 -32.91 10.00 -16.20
CA ARG A 334 -31.70 9.16 -16.17
C ARG A 334 -30.44 9.95 -16.53
N GLY A 335 -30.53 10.91 -17.45
CA GLY A 335 -29.43 11.82 -17.79
C GLY A 335 -29.06 12.78 -16.65
N ALA A 336 -30.04 13.38 -15.97
CA ALA A 336 -29.79 14.25 -14.82
C ALA A 336 -29.18 13.48 -13.64
N ALA A 337 -29.63 12.24 -13.39
CA ALA A 337 -29.03 11.37 -12.38
C ALA A 337 -27.57 10.99 -12.72
N ILE A 338 -27.26 10.67 -13.99
CA ILE A 338 -25.88 10.43 -14.45
C ILE A 338 -25.01 11.68 -14.25
N ILE A 339 -25.50 12.87 -14.62
CA ILE A 339 -24.78 14.13 -14.41
C ILE A 339 -24.51 14.35 -12.91
N TYR A 340 -25.53 14.22 -12.06
CA TYR A 340 -25.40 14.35 -10.60
C TYR A 340 -24.34 13.42 -10.01
N TYR A 341 -24.37 12.13 -10.36
CA TYR A 341 -23.38 11.17 -9.86
C TYR A 341 -21.97 11.39 -10.46
N ALA A 342 -21.85 11.88 -11.70
CA ALA A 342 -20.57 12.26 -12.28
C ALA A 342 -19.97 13.50 -11.58
N SER A 343 -20.80 14.51 -11.27
CA SER A 343 -20.40 15.68 -10.50
C SER A 343 -19.95 15.31 -9.08
N LEU A 344 -20.74 14.49 -8.37
CA LEU A 344 -20.36 13.93 -7.08
C LEU A 344 -19.04 13.14 -7.15
N PHE A 345 -18.88 12.29 -8.16
CA PHE A 345 -17.68 11.49 -8.34
C PHE A 345 -16.44 12.40 -8.43
N LEU A 346 -16.46 13.44 -9.26
CA LEU A 346 -15.30 14.35 -9.43
C LEU A 346 -14.83 14.93 -8.08
N TYR A 347 -15.76 15.46 -7.28
CA TYR A 347 -15.41 16.07 -5.98
C TYR A 347 -15.06 15.03 -4.92
N PHE A 348 -15.84 13.95 -4.81
CA PHE A 348 -15.60 12.91 -3.82
C PHE A 348 -14.30 12.12 -4.11
N TRP A 349 -13.98 11.87 -5.37
CA TRP A 349 -12.74 11.20 -5.78
C TRP A 349 -11.51 12.04 -5.45
N VAL A 350 -11.53 13.36 -5.73
CA VAL A 350 -10.46 14.29 -5.33
C VAL A 350 -10.34 14.40 -3.80
N LEU A 351 -11.46 14.34 -3.07
CA LEU A 351 -11.48 14.36 -1.60
C LEU A 351 -10.99 13.04 -0.96
N SER A 352 -11.26 11.88 -1.58
CA SER A 352 -10.96 10.55 -1.03
C SER A 352 -9.59 10.00 -1.42
N THR A 353 -9.13 10.24 -2.65
CA THR A 353 -7.79 9.90 -3.16
C THR A 353 -6.68 10.22 -2.13
N PRO A 354 -6.69 11.36 -1.41
CA PRO A 354 -5.68 11.66 -0.40
C PRO A 354 -5.61 10.77 0.85
N VAL A 355 -6.69 10.06 1.17
CA VAL A 355 -6.87 9.32 2.43
C VAL A 355 -6.53 7.83 2.27
N VAL A 356 -6.51 7.32 1.04
CA VAL A 356 -6.32 5.89 0.73
C VAL A 356 -4.97 5.34 1.23
N SER A 357 -3.84 6.00 0.94
CA SER A 357 -2.50 5.34 0.94
C SER A 357 -1.39 5.99 1.79
N LEU A 358 -1.71 6.55 2.95
CA LEU A 358 -0.76 7.26 3.82
C LEU A 358 0.33 6.32 4.44
N VAL A 359 1.59 6.22 3.91
CA VAL A 359 2.74 5.39 4.46
C VAL A 359 4.26 5.84 4.11
N PRO A 360 5.13 6.65 4.82
CA PRO A 360 6.07 7.61 4.16
C PRO A 360 7.62 7.45 4.08
N LYS A 361 8.29 6.40 3.56
CA LYS A 361 9.70 6.64 3.06
C LYS A 361 10.12 6.09 1.70
N ASP A 362 10.91 6.96 1.06
CA ASP A 362 11.30 7.01 -0.33
C ASP A 362 12.47 6.07 -0.66
N TRP A 363 12.27 5.22 -1.65
CA TRP A 363 13.33 4.73 -2.52
C TRP A 363 13.15 5.38 -3.89
N LYS A 364 14.18 6.07 -4.39
CA LYS A 364 14.18 6.55 -5.78
C LYS A 364 14.44 5.32 -6.66
N LEU A 365 13.70 5.19 -7.77
CA LEU A 365 14.17 4.35 -8.87
C LEU A 365 15.54 4.90 -9.27
N ASP A 366 16.57 4.07 -9.29
CA ASP A 366 17.89 4.55 -9.65
C ASP A 366 17.87 4.97 -11.14
N PRO A 367 18.05 6.27 -11.47
CA PRO A 367 17.99 6.71 -12.87
C PRO A 367 19.09 6.05 -13.72
N GLU A 368 20.19 5.64 -13.08
CA GLU A 368 21.33 5.01 -13.75
C GLU A 368 21.00 3.53 -14.05
N TRP A 369 20.26 2.84 -13.16
CA TRP A 369 19.63 1.54 -13.45
C TRP A 369 18.56 1.61 -14.54
N ASP A 370 17.81 2.71 -14.61
CA ASP A 370 16.70 2.81 -15.58
C ASP A 370 17.18 3.22 -16.98
N ALA A 371 18.26 4.00 -17.07
CA ALA A 371 18.93 4.35 -18.32
C ALA A 371 19.84 3.23 -18.88
N GLU A 372 20.34 2.32 -18.05
CA GLU A 372 21.14 1.18 -18.50
C GLU A 372 20.32 0.24 -19.42
N PRO A 373 20.81 -0.10 -20.63
CA PRO A 373 20.10 -0.95 -21.58
C PRO A 373 19.76 -2.33 -21.01
N LYS A 374 18.47 -2.62 -20.85
CA LYS A 374 17.97 -3.87 -20.29
C LYS A 374 18.08 -5.01 -21.31
N GLN A 375 19.23 -5.69 -21.34
CA GLN A 375 19.40 -6.91 -22.13
C GLN A 375 18.53 -8.06 -21.57
N PRO A 376 17.91 -8.89 -22.42
CA PRO A 376 17.25 -10.11 -21.98
C PRO A 376 18.22 -11.02 -21.21
N LEU A 377 17.73 -11.70 -20.17
CA LEU A 377 18.45 -12.70 -19.36
C LEU A 377 19.68 -12.20 -18.57
N GLN A 378 20.07 -10.93 -18.62
CA GLN A 378 21.20 -10.42 -17.83
C GLN A 378 20.88 -10.43 -16.31
N PRO A 379 21.66 -11.15 -15.47
CA PRO A 379 21.50 -11.12 -14.02
C PRO A 379 21.79 -9.73 -13.44
N SER A 380 21.04 -9.31 -12.42
CA SER A 380 21.19 -7.97 -11.82
C SER A 380 22.59 -7.69 -11.28
N TYR A 381 23.29 -8.69 -10.74
CA TYR A 381 24.65 -8.53 -10.20
C TYR A 381 25.74 -8.38 -11.28
N LEU A 382 25.43 -8.62 -12.57
CA LEU A 382 26.32 -8.38 -13.71
C LEU A 382 26.03 -7.06 -14.42
N ARG A 383 25.23 -6.18 -13.80
CA ARG A 383 24.91 -4.84 -14.30
C ARG A 383 25.81 -3.79 -13.69
N ARG A 384 26.04 -2.69 -14.41
CA ARG A 384 26.85 -1.55 -13.94
C ARG A 384 26.17 -0.84 -12.76
N PHE A 385 24.84 -0.85 -12.75
CA PHE A 385 24.01 -0.42 -11.63
C PHE A 385 23.15 -1.62 -11.19
N PRO A 386 23.60 -2.43 -10.21
CA PRO A 386 22.94 -3.70 -9.89
C PRO A 386 21.65 -3.52 -9.07
N SER A 387 21.54 -2.43 -8.29
CA SER A 387 20.33 -2.10 -7.52
C SER A 387 19.33 -1.31 -8.37
N LYS A 388 18.05 -1.72 -8.33
CA LYS A 388 16.93 -0.94 -8.89
C LYS A 388 16.59 0.30 -8.05
N TRP A 389 17.03 0.33 -6.79
CA TRP A 389 16.56 1.27 -5.78
C TRP A 389 17.73 1.93 -5.05
N ARG A 390 17.73 3.26 -4.99
CA ARG A 390 18.68 4.04 -4.19
C ARG A 390 17.97 4.85 -3.10
N ALA A 391 18.61 4.95 -1.95
CA ALA A 391 18.18 5.85 -0.88
C ALA A 391 18.34 7.31 -1.35
N SER A 392 17.40 8.18 -0.98
CA SER A 392 17.32 9.54 -1.54
C SER A 392 18.51 10.46 -1.20
N ASN A 393 19.23 10.17 -0.12
CA ASN A 393 20.28 11.03 0.46
C ASN A 393 21.57 10.26 0.79
N SER A 394 21.78 9.07 0.21
CA SER A 394 23.04 8.31 0.38
C SER A 394 23.98 8.59 -0.80
N PRO A 395 25.31 8.52 -0.60
CA PRO A 395 26.26 8.28 -1.68
C PRO A 395 25.89 7.01 -2.48
N ASP A 396 26.45 6.90 -3.67
CA ASP A 396 26.26 5.76 -4.58
C ASP A 396 26.46 4.40 -3.86
N PRO A 397 25.57 3.41 -4.05
CA PRO A 397 25.64 2.12 -3.36
C PRO A 397 26.93 1.32 -3.60
N VAL A 398 27.69 1.59 -4.67
CA VAL A 398 28.99 0.95 -4.92
C VAL A 398 30.09 1.59 -4.05
N ASN A 399 30.11 2.92 -3.93
CA ASN A 399 31.05 3.65 -3.07
C ASN A 399 30.58 3.77 -1.59
N SER A 400 29.33 3.43 -1.28
CA SER A 400 28.76 3.46 0.08
C SER A 400 28.74 2.08 0.78
N VAL A 401 29.49 1.09 0.28
CA VAL A 401 29.60 -0.24 0.90
C VAL A 401 30.37 -0.15 2.22
N ARG A 402 29.66 0.18 3.29
CA ARG A 402 30.19 0.16 4.64
C ARG A 402 30.25 -1.29 5.14
N ILE A 403 31.41 -1.72 5.65
CA ILE A 403 31.52 -2.97 6.41
C ILE A 403 30.61 -2.82 7.65
N VAL A 404 29.54 -3.62 7.68
CA VAL A 404 28.52 -3.59 8.76
C VAL A 404 29.04 -4.31 10.01
N ASP A 405 29.83 -5.35 9.82
CA ASP A 405 30.27 -6.29 10.86
C ASP A 405 31.57 -6.98 10.43
N HIS A 406 32.36 -7.48 11.37
CA HIS A 406 33.56 -8.27 11.14
C HIS A 406 33.71 -9.32 12.24
N PHE A 407 33.76 -10.59 11.86
CA PHE A 407 33.95 -11.72 12.77
C PHE A 407 34.82 -12.80 12.13
N VAL A 408 35.58 -13.53 12.95
CA VAL A 408 36.49 -14.59 12.51
C VAL A 408 35.91 -15.95 12.90
N ILE A 409 35.69 -16.81 11.91
CA ILE A 409 35.47 -18.24 12.15
C ILE A 409 36.83 -18.87 12.42
N GLN A 410 37.09 -19.25 13.67
CA GLN A 410 38.28 -20.01 14.01
C GLN A 410 38.28 -21.35 13.27
N GLN A 411 39.42 -21.73 12.70
CA GLN A 411 39.58 -23.06 12.10
C GLN A 411 39.44 -24.12 13.21
N SER A 412 38.98 -25.32 12.86
CA SER A 412 39.19 -26.49 13.73
C SER A 412 40.69 -26.56 14.06
N PRO A 413 41.11 -26.70 15.33
CA PRO A 413 42.52 -26.87 15.64
C PRO A 413 43.02 -28.09 14.85
N ARG A 414 44.03 -27.90 14.00
CA ARG A 414 44.67 -29.03 13.33
C ARG A 414 45.29 -29.89 14.42
N ASN A 415 44.83 -31.12 14.55
CA ASN A 415 45.58 -32.13 15.29
C ASN A 415 47.00 -32.18 14.72
N PRO A 416 48.06 -31.91 15.52
CA PRO A 416 49.44 -32.00 15.05
C PRO A 416 49.85 -33.47 15.03
N ILE A 417 49.38 -34.19 14.00
CA ILE A 417 49.45 -35.65 13.87
C ILE A 417 49.80 -36.00 12.42
N THR A 418 50.66 -37.02 12.26
CA THR A 418 51.12 -37.70 11.02
C THR A 418 51.76 -36.82 9.94
#